data_AF-Q7RMM8-F1
#
_entry.id   AF-Q7RMM8-F1
#
_cell.length_a   1.000
_cell.length_b   1.000
_cell.length_c   1.000
_cell.angle_alpha   90.00
_cell.angle_beta   90.00
_cell.angle_gamma   90.00
#
_symmetry.space_group_name_H-M   'P 1'
#
loop_
_entity.id
_entity.type
_entity.pdbx_description
1 polymer ?
#
loop_
_entity_poly.entity_id
_entity_poly.type
_entity_poly.pdbx_seq_one_letter_code
_entity_poly.pdbx_strand_id
1 'polypeptide(L)'
;MIEAGSINKTESVPKDIKPSFRETIASALAGNDTKDNNNNVIDSGDPNRWYIKEYNYVGGCYGCNQCDGEKIIMNEIYRNGPVVGSIEVTPNFYNYVDGVYYDKGFPHAKKCTVDVHKDNGYVYNITGWEKVNHAIVILGWGEETIDGKLYKYWICRNSWGNGWGKEGYFKMIRGVNHVAIENHAIYIDPDFTRGAGKVLLEKMKNH
;
A
#
# COMPACT_ATOMS: atom_id res chain seq x y z
N MET A 1 -4.84 -5.86 23.81
CA MET A 1 -3.70 -5.09 23.28
C MET A 1 -2.79 -6.09 22.59
N ILE A 2 -2.88 -6.22 21.28
CA ILE A 2 -1.80 -6.87 20.53
C ILE A 2 -0.61 -5.91 20.65
N GLU A 3 0.35 -6.26 21.49
CA GLU A 3 1.58 -5.49 21.65
C GLU A 3 2.23 -5.29 20.28
N ALA A 4 2.65 -4.06 20.00
CA ALA A 4 3.53 -3.72 18.87
C ALA A 4 4.92 -4.41 18.96
N GLY A 5 5.11 -5.34 19.91
CA GLY A 5 6.36 -6.03 20.22
C GLY A 5 6.58 -7.39 19.54
N SER A 6 5.68 -7.84 18.66
CA SER A 6 5.84 -9.14 17.96
C SER A 6 5.97 -9.03 16.43
N ILE A 7 6.33 -7.87 15.90
CA ILE A 7 6.83 -7.79 14.51
C ILE A 7 8.27 -8.29 14.54
N ASN A 8 8.46 -9.61 14.50
CA ASN A 8 9.77 -10.22 14.32
C ASN A 8 10.36 -9.71 13.00
N LYS A 9 11.26 -8.72 13.10
CA LYS A 9 12.14 -8.24 12.02
C LYS A 9 13.25 -9.27 11.74
N THR A 10 12.89 -10.54 11.57
CA THR A 10 13.82 -11.58 11.14
C THR A 10 13.57 -11.83 9.67
N GLU A 11 14.10 -10.97 8.81
CA GLU A 11 14.66 -11.37 7.52
C GLU A 11 15.46 -10.23 6.86
N SER A 12 16.52 -10.63 6.18
CA SER A 12 17.50 -9.77 5.52
C SER A 12 16.91 -8.98 4.35
N VAL A 13 17.21 -7.68 4.36
CA VAL A 13 16.94 -6.72 3.28
C VAL A 13 17.33 -7.31 1.90
N PRO A 14 16.43 -7.33 0.90
CA PRO A 14 16.82 -7.62 -0.48
C PRO A 14 17.92 -6.64 -0.92
N LYS A 15 19.07 -7.15 -1.40
CA LYS A 15 20.26 -6.33 -1.66
C LYS A 15 20.12 -5.34 -2.83
N ASP A 16 19.01 -5.38 -3.58
CA ASP A 16 18.77 -4.59 -4.79
C ASP A 16 17.45 -3.80 -4.73
N ILE A 17 17.22 -3.05 -3.64
CA ILE A 17 16.02 -2.19 -3.53
C ILE A 17 16.19 -0.97 -4.43
N LYS A 18 15.42 -0.95 -5.54
CA LYS A 18 15.27 0.25 -6.38
C LYS A 18 14.64 1.39 -5.54
N PRO A 19 14.99 2.67 -5.81
CA PRO A 19 14.36 3.81 -5.16
C PRO A 19 12.85 3.71 -5.25
N SER A 20 12.15 4.19 -4.21
CA SER A 20 10.70 4.34 -4.29
C SER A 20 10.35 5.25 -5.47
N PHE A 21 9.17 5.07 -6.05
CA PHE A 21 8.69 5.94 -7.12
C PHE A 21 8.69 7.42 -6.68
N ARG A 22 8.36 7.69 -5.40
CA ARG A 22 8.48 9.03 -4.77
C ARG A 22 9.88 9.61 -4.92
N GLU A 23 10.93 8.82 -4.65
CA GLU A 23 12.33 9.27 -4.78
C GLU A 23 12.74 9.47 -6.24
N THR A 24 12.21 8.66 -7.15
CA THR A 24 12.52 8.76 -8.59
C THR A 24 11.89 10.02 -9.18
N ILE A 25 10.63 10.32 -8.83
CA ILE A 25 9.96 11.56 -9.22
C ILE A 25 10.62 12.77 -8.55
N ALA A 26 10.90 12.72 -7.25
CA ALA A 26 11.56 13.83 -6.55
C ALA A 26 12.91 14.17 -7.19
N SER A 27 13.70 13.15 -7.57
CA SER A 27 14.97 13.36 -8.28
C SER A 27 14.77 13.90 -9.70
N ALA A 28 13.72 13.51 -10.40
CA ALA A 28 13.41 14.01 -11.75
C ALA A 28 12.86 15.45 -11.74
N LEU A 29 12.09 15.81 -10.72
CA LEU A 29 11.53 17.15 -10.54
C LEU A 29 12.56 18.16 -9.97
N ALA A 30 13.52 17.69 -9.16
CA ALA A 30 14.59 18.52 -8.62
C ALA A 30 15.50 19.13 -9.71
N GLY A 31 15.46 18.63 -10.96
CA GLY A 31 16.18 19.19 -12.10
C GLY A 31 15.50 20.38 -12.79
N ASN A 32 14.24 20.70 -12.45
CA ASN A 32 13.41 21.67 -13.17
C ASN A 32 12.91 22.86 -12.32
N ASP A 33 13.41 23.06 -11.10
CA ASP A 33 13.06 24.24 -10.29
C ASP A 33 13.72 25.51 -10.86
N THR A 34 13.05 26.12 -11.85
CA THR A 34 13.19 27.54 -12.12
C THR A 34 12.70 28.31 -10.90
N LYS A 35 13.60 29.09 -10.29
CA LYS A 35 13.33 29.99 -9.17
C LYS A 35 12.18 30.96 -9.51
N ASP A 36 10.98 30.65 -9.05
CA ASP A 36 9.89 31.62 -9.02
C ASP A 36 10.12 32.61 -7.86
N ASN A 37 10.61 33.80 -8.24
CA ASN A 37 10.66 34.97 -7.38
C ASN A 37 9.24 35.57 -7.30
N ASN A 38 8.42 35.14 -6.35
CA ASN A 38 7.22 35.89 -5.95
C ASN A 38 6.94 35.67 -4.46
N ASN A 39 6.96 36.78 -3.70
CA ASN A 39 6.58 36.94 -2.28
C ASN A 39 5.95 35.69 -1.62
N ASN A 40 6.79 34.89 -0.94
CA ASN A 40 6.38 33.70 -0.18
C ASN A 40 5.48 34.06 1.00
N VAL A 41 4.18 34.26 0.76
CA VAL A 41 3.17 33.99 1.78
C VAL A 41 3.20 32.49 2.00
N ILE A 42 3.89 32.06 3.04
CA ILE A 42 3.87 30.66 3.47
C ILE A 42 2.42 30.37 3.86
N ASP A 43 1.68 29.63 3.03
CA ASP A 43 0.34 29.14 3.38
C ASP A 43 0.47 28.22 4.59
N SER A 44 0.26 28.78 5.79
CA SER A 44 0.30 28.05 7.05
C SER A 44 -0.85 27.06 7.19
N GLY A 45 -1.87 27.14 6.32
CA GLY A 45 -3.10 26.36 6.41
C GLY A 45 -3.93 26.67 7.65
N ASP A 46 -5.12 26.06 7.71
CA ASP A 46 -5.97 26.05 8.90
C ASP A 46 -5.38 25.08 9.94
N PRO A 47 -5.07 25.52 11.17
CA PRO A 47 -4.42 24.69 12.20
C PRO A 47 -5.27 23.50 12.66
N ASN A 48 -6.56 23.48 12.37
CA ASN A 48 -7.45 22.36 12.67
C ASN A 48 -7.65 21.40 11.49
N ARG A 49 -7.08 21.72 10.32
CA ARG A 49 -7.24 20.94 9.10
C ARG A 49 -5.99 20.13 8.78
N TRP A 50 -6.20 18.86 8.44
CA TRP A 50 -5.16 17.99 7.90
C TRP A 50 -5.06 18.17 6.39
N TYR A 51 -3.83 18.26 5.89
CA TYR A 51 -3.54 18.38 4.47
C TYR A 51 -2.72 17.17 4.00
N ILE A 52 -2.86 16.86 2.71
CA ILE A 52 -2.08 15.83 2.03
C ILE A 52 -1.07 16.57 1.14
N LYS A 53 0.20 16.19 1.25
CA LYS A 53 1.27 16.71 0.40
C LYS A 53 1.27 16.00 -0.95
N GLU A 54 1.12 14.69 -0.93
CA GLU A 54 1.10 13.85 -2.13
C GLU A 54 0.26 12.59 -1.90
N TYR A 55 -0.33 12.06 -2.95
CA TYR A 55 -0.99 10.76 -2.95
C TYR A 55 -0.88 10.15 -4.34
N ASN A 56 -0.72 8.84 -4.43
CA ASN A 56 -0.73 8.14 -5.71
C ASN A 56 -0.95 6.63 -5.51
N TYR A 57 -1.19 5.92 -6.61
CA TYR A 57 -1.08 4.48 -6.62
C TYR A 57 0.35 4.06 -6.29
N VAL A 58 0.48 3.01 -5.49
CA VAL A 58 1.73 2.30 -5.28
C VAL A 58 2.16 1.71 -6.63
N GLY A 59 3.34 2.10 -7.12
CA GLY A 59 3.77 1.81 -8.49
C GLY A 59 3.53 2.94 -9.50
N GLY A 60 2.97 4.08 -9.07
CA GLY A 60 2.92 5.34 -9.82
C GLY A 60 1.70 5.53 -10.72
N CYS A 61 0.98 4.46 -11.05
CA CYS A 61 -0.26 4.49 -11.82
C CYS A 61 -1.15 3.28 -11.53
N TYR A 62 -2.43 3.39 -11.88
CA TYR A 62 -3.41 2.31 -11.72
C TYR A 62 -2.98 1.07 -12.53
N GLY A 63 -2.86 -0.08 -11.86
CA GLY A 63 -2.46 -1.34 -12.49
C GLY A 63 -0.95 -1.48 -12.78
N CYS A 64 -0.15 -0.46 -12.51
CA CYS A 64 1.29 -0.48 -12.80
C CYS A 64 2.12 -1.35 -11.83
N ASN A 65 1.51 -1.78 -10.74
CA ASN A 65 2.06 -2.74 -9.79
C ASN A 65 1.64 -4.19 -10.07
N GLN A 66 0.89 -4.51 -11.12
CA GLN A 66 0.39 -5.89 -11.36
C GLN A 66 1.48 -6.97 -11.40
N CYS A 67 2.69 -6.63 -11.84
CA CYS A 67 3.78 -7.60 -11.95
C CYS A 67 4.64 -7.74 -10.69
N ASP A 68 4.73 -6.68 -9.90
CA ASP A 68 5.62 -6.61 -8.74
C ASP A 68 4.89 -6.10 -7.48
N GLY A 69 3.56 -6.23 -7.45
CA GLY A 69 2.69 -5.59 -6.45
C GLY A 69 3.07 -5.98 -5.04
N GLU A 70 3.36 -7.26 -4.82
CA GLU A 70 3.90 -7.75 -3.57
C GLU A 70 5.12 -6.94 -3.10
N LYS A 71 6.16 -6.84 -3.94
CA LYS A 71 7.43 -6.19 -3.56
C LYS A 71 7.28 -4.68 -3.42
N ILE A 72 6.54 -4.03 -4.31
CA ILE A 72 6.40 -2.57 -4.31
C ILE A 72 5.52 -2.13 -3.12
N ILE A 73 4.47 -2.88 -2.78
CA ILE A 73 3.65 -2.62 -1.58
C ILE A 73 4.47 -2.84 -0.31
N MET A 74 5.24 -3.93 -0.22
CA MET A 74 6.14 -4.14 0.92
C MET A 74 7.13 -2.98 1.09
N ASN A 75 7.72 -2.50 -0.02
CA ASN A 75 8.67 -1.40 0.00
C ASN A 75 8.00 -0.08 0.45
N GLU A 76 6.80 0.23 -0.04
CA GLU A 76 6.07 1.43 0.39
C GLU A 76 5.76 1.36 1.89
N ILE A 77 5.24 0.22 2.36
CA ILE A 77 4.92 0.05 3.78
C ILE A 77 6.17 0.15 4.66
N TYR A 78 7.29 -0.45 4.24
CA TYR A 78 8.55 -0.40 4.98
C TYR A 78 9.03 1.04 5.21
N ARG A 79 8.89 1.88 4.17
CA ARG A 79 9.51 3.22 4.15
C ARG A 79 8.59 4.32 4.64
N ASN A 80 7.30 4.23 4.29
CA ASN A 80 6.34 5.32 4.44
C ASN A 80 5.12 4.92 5.31
N GLY A 81 5.01 3.66 5.71
CA GLY A 81 3.94 3.17 6.56
C GLY A 81 2.71 2.66 5.79
N PRO A 82 1.58 2.42 6.49
CA PRO A 82 0.44 1.72 5.93
C PRO A 82 -0.12 2.31 4.63
N VAL A 83 -0.60 1.43 3.76
CA VAL A 83 -1.25 1.81 2.49
C VAL A 83 -2.72 1.42 2.51
N VAL A 84 -3.54 2.13 1.73
CA VAL A 84 -4.91 1.72 1.44
C VAL A 84 -4.85 0.62 0.39
N GLY A 85 -5.56 -0.48 0.60
CA GLY A 85 -5.74 -1.56 -0.36
C GLY A 85 -7.21 -1.76 -0.71
N SER A 86 -7.48 -2.45 -1.81
CA SER A 86 -8.84 -2.82 -2.22
C SER A 86 -8.90 -4.32 -2.46
N ILE A 87 -10.03 -4.93 -2.09
CA ILE A 87 -10.26 -6.37 -2.28
C ILE A 87 -11.64 -6.66 -2.88
N GLU A 88 -11.78 -7.80 -3.55
CA GLU A 88 -13.08 -8.44 -3.80
C GLU A 88 -13.48 -9.33 -2.62
N VAL A 89 -14.40 -8.85 -1.79
CA VAL A 89 -14.96 -9.62 -0.68
C VAL A 89 -15.72 -10.83 -1.22
N THR A 90 -15.26 -12.02 -0.85
CA THR A 90 -15.97 -13.28 -1.13
C THR A 90 -17.01 -13.57 -0.04
N PRO A 91 -18.04 -14.40 -0.30
CA PRO A 91 -19.01 -14.80 0.71
C PRO A 91 -18.40 -15.42 1.98
N ASN A 92 -17.27 -16.13 1.84
CA ASN A 92 -16.59 -16.77 2.98
C ASN A 92 -15.87 -15.76 3.88
N PHE A 93 -15.47 -14.61 3.33
CA PHE A 93 -14.75 -13.58 4.07
C PHE A 93 -15.60 -12.97 5.18
N TYR A 94 -16.93 -12.91 5.02
CA TYR A 94 -17.83 -12.43 6.08
C TYR A 94 -17.71 -13.25 7.37
N ASN A 95 -17.38 -14.54 7.26
CA ASN A 95 -17.26 -15.47 8.38
C ASN A 95 -15.81 -15.66 8.87
N TYR A 96 -14.86 -14.83 8.41
CA TYR A 96 -13.48 -14.91 8.85
C TYR A 96 -13.35 -14.67 10.37
N VAL A 97 -12.53 -15.50 11.03
CA VAL A 97 -12.23 -15.41 12.46
C VAL A 97 -10.73 -15.21 12.69
N ASP A 98 -9.89 -16.12 12.22
CA ASP A 98 -8.42 -16.03 12.33
C ASP A 98 -7.75 -16.89 11.24
N GLY A 99 -6.42 -16.82 11.15
CA GLY A 99 -5.58 -17.56 10.18
C GLY A 99 -5.34 -16.78 8.88
N VAL A 100 -4.57 -17.36 7.96
CA VAL A 100 -4.33 -16.78 6.64
C VAL A 100 -5.52 -17.06 5.73
N TYR A 101 -6.27 -16.01 5.40
CA TYR A 101 -7.40 -16.12 4.51
C TYR A 101 -6.96 -16.43 3.08
N TYR A 102 -7.57 -17.47 2.50
CA TYR A 102 -7.42 -17.84 1.09
C TYR A 102 -8.65 -18.63 0.61
N ASP A 103 -9.34 -18.10 -0.39
CA ASP A 103 -10.49 -18.71 -1.04
C ASP A 103 -10.16 -19.15 -2.47
N LYS A 104 -9.97 -20.46 -2.66
CA LYS A 104 -9.63 -21.03 -3.99
C LYS A 104 -10.74 -20.82 -5.03
N GLY A 105 -11.98 -20.58 -4.61
CA GLY A 105 -13.13 -20.36 -5.49
C GLY A 105 -13.15 -18.98 -6.15
N PHE A 106 -12.29 -18.06 -5.70
CA PHE A 106 -12.21 -16.68 -6.20
C PHE A 106 -10.81 -16.39 -6.77
N PRO A 107 -10.45 -17.00 -7.92
CA PRO A 107 -9.18 -16.74 -8.56
C PRO A 107 -9.17 -15.33 -9.15
N HIS A 108 -8.26 -14.49 -8.68
CA HIS A 108 -7.86 -13.27 -9.37
C HIS A 108 -6.62 -13.53 -10.19
N ALA A 109 -6.49 -12.79 -11.29
CA ALA A 109 -5.43 -13.03 -12.22
C ALA A 109 -4.16 -12.34 -11.71
N LYS A 110 -3.09 -13.10 -11.45
CA LYS A 110 -1.73 -12.55 -11.55
C LYS A 110 -1.37 -12.35 -13.03
N LYS A 111 -2.28 -11.78 -13.82
CA LYS A 111 -2.03 -11.42 -15.21
C LYS A 111 -1.32 -10.08 -15.17
N CYS A 112 0.00 -10.16 -15.25
CA CYS A 112 0.75 -9.08 -15.87
C CYS A 112 0.14 -8.85 -17.25
N THR A 113 -0.55 -7.73 -17.46
CA THR A 113 -0.73 -7.25 -18.83
C THR A 113 0.63 -6.78 -19.32
N VAL A 114 1.47 -7.72 -19.75
CA VAL A 114 2.62 -7.40 -20.58
C VAL A 114 2.10 -6.97 -21.94
N ASP A 115 2.72 -5.95 -22.52
CA ASP A 115 2.46 -5.54 -23.89
C ASP A 115 2.51 -6.78 -24.80
N VAL A 116 1.38 -7.15 -25.37
CA VAL A 116 1.33 -8.26 -26.33
C VAL A 116 1.79 -7.68 -27.66
N HIS A 117 3.06 -7.90 -28.01
CA HIS A 117 3.52 -7.65 -29.36
C HIS A 117 2.69 -8.50 -30.33
N LYS A 118 1.78 -7.86 -31.06
CA LYS A 118 1.39 -8.32 -32.39
C LYS A 118 2.20 -7.51 -33.38
N ASP A 119 2.70 -8.19 -34.41
CA ASP A 119 3.49 -7.61 -35.48
C ASP A 119 2.93 -6.24 -35.92
N ASN A 120 3.75 -5.19 -35.76
CA ASN A 120 3.58 -3.83 -36.27
C ASN A 120 2.62 -2.83 -35.58
N GLY A 121 2.34 -2.95 -34.28
CA GLY A 121 1.72 -1.84 -33.53
C GLY A 121 1.71 -2.02 -32.02
N TYR A 122 2.05 -0.97 -31.26
CA TYR A 122 1.89 -0.96 -29.80
C TYR A 122 0.39 -1.03 -29.48
N VAL A 123 -0.07 -2.13 -28.89
CA VAL A 123 -1.37 -2.21 -28.22
C VAL A 123 -1.10 -2.19 -26.72
N TYR A 124 -1.26 -1.04 -26.09
CA TYR A 124 -1.28 -0.93 -24.63
C TYR A 124 -2.50 -1.69 -24.12
N ASN A 125 -2.33 -2.98 -23.82
CA ASN A 125 -3.39 -3.80 -23.26
C ASN A 125 -3.36 -3.71 -21.73
N ILE A 126 -3.15 -2.51 -21.18
CA ILE A 126 -3.29 -2.23 -19.74
C ILE A 126 -4.76 -2.41 -19.40
N THR A 127 -5.19 -3.65 -19.21
CA THR A 127 -6.45 -3.95 -18.54
C THR A 127 -6.20 -4.01 -17.05
N GLY A 128 -5.47 -3.02 -16.50
CA GLY A 128 -5.12 -2.81 -15.08
C GLY A 128 -6.26 -3.10 -14.08
N TRP A 129 -7.47 -3.10 -14.61
CA TRP A 129 -8.71 -3.48 -13.99
C TRP A 129 -8.71 -4.89 -13.41
N GLU A 130 -8.97 -4.94 -12.11
CA GLU A 130 -9.49 -6.11 -11.42
C GLU A 130 -10.71 -5.70 -10.63
N LYS A 131 -11.64 -6.63 -10.47
CA LYS A 131 -12.83 -6.40 -9.67
C LYS A 131 -12.44 -6.27 -8.20
N VAL A 132 -12.98 -5.23 -7.56
CA VAL A 132 -12.89 -4.98 -6.12
C VAL A 132 -14.21 -4.36 -5.65
N ASN A 133 -14.55 -4.53 -4.37
CA ASN A 133 -15.78 -3.98 -3.79
C ASN A 133 -15.62 -3.50 -2.34
N HIS A 134 -14.42 -3.62 -1.74
CA HIS A 134 -14.17 -3.23 -0.36
C HIS A 134 -12.77 -2.64 -0.20
N ALA A 135 -12.66 -1.54 0.55
CA ALA A 135 -11.38 -0.89 0.85
C ALA A 135 -10.93 -1.26 2.28
N ILE A 136 -9.62 -1.51 2.42
CA ILE A 136 -8.97 -1.91 3.68
C ILE A 136 -7.65 -1.15 3.86
N VAL A 137 -7.01 -1.31 5.02
CA VAL A 137 -5.66 -0.78 5.25
C VAL A 137 -4.68 -1.94 5.39
N ILE A 138 -3.63 -1.95 4.58
CA ILE A 138 -2.51 -2.91 4.67
C ILE A 138 -1.45 -2.30 5.56
N LEU A 139 -1.16 -2.96 6.68
CA LEU A 139 -0.27 -2.45 7.74
C LEU A 139 1.14 -3.03 7.66
N GLY A 140 1.27 -4.22 7.08
CA GLY A 140 2.51 -4.98 7.08
C GLY A 140 2.32 -6.36 6.47
N TRP A 141 3.33 -7.21 6.62
CA TRP A 141 3.33 -8.58 6.14
C TRP A 141 4.06 -9.48 7.13
N GLY A 142 3.86 -10.78 6.97
CA GLY A 142 4.58 -11.80 7.73
C GLY A 142 4.63 -13.11 6.98
N GLU A 143 5.27 -14.09 7.61
CA GLU A 143 5.33 -15.47 7.15
C GLU A 143 5.12 -16.38 8.37
N GLU A 144 4.42 -17.50 8.20
CA GLU A 144 4.25 -18.51 9.24
C GLU A 144 4.31 -19.91 8.64
N THR A 145 4.99 -20.84 9.32
CA THR A 145 5.07 -22.24 8.91
C THR A 145 4.03 -23.04 9.67
N ILE A 146 3.09 -23.64 8.94
CA ILE A 146 2.03 -24.52 9.49
C ILE A 146 2.18 -25.87 8.81
N ASP A 147 2.33 -26.94 9.59
CA ASP A 147 2.48 -28.31 9.10
C ASP A 147 3.60 -28.48 8.06
N GLY A 148 4.73 -27.79 8.28
CA GLY A 148 5.89 -27.80 7.38
C GLY A 148 5.73 -26.97 6.10
N LYS A 149 4.60 -26.28 5.92
CA LYS A 149 4.34 -25.40 4.78
C LYS A 149 4.41 -23.94 5.18
N LEU A 150 5.16 -23.16 4.40
CA LEU A 150 5.31 -21.72 4.57
C LEU A 150 4.10 -20.97 3.99
N TYR A 151 3.47 -20.13 4.81
CA TYR A 151 2.37 -19.25 4.42
C TYR A 151 2.82 -17.80 4.55
N LYS A 152 2.84 -17.10 3.42
CA LYS A 152 3.12 -15.66 3.35
C LYS A 152 1.81 -14.90 3.45
N TYR A 153 1.76 -13.85 4.26
CA TYR A 153 0.53 -13.08 4.44
C TYR A 153 0.75 -11.57 4.57
N TRP A 154 -0.29 -10.83 4.21
CA TRP A 154 -0.51 -9.43 4.57
C TRP A 154 -1.21 -9.32 5.91
N ILE A 155 -0.91 -8.28 6.68
CA ILE A 155 -1.63 -7.90 7.90
C ILE A 155 -2.50 -6.71 7.55
N CYS A 156 -3.81 -6.89 7.65
CA CYS A 156 -4.77 -5.89 7.21
C CYS A 156 -5.71 -5.49 8.36
N ARG A 157 -6.08 -4.22 8.40
CA ARG A 157 -7.14 -3.70 9.27
C ARG A 157 -8.41 -3.54 8.46
N ASN A 158 -9.51 -4.07 9.01
CA ASN A 158 -10.85 -3.92 8.47
C ASN A 158 -11.61 -2.78 9.18
N SER A 159 -12.78 -2.41 8.66
CA SER A 159 -13.65 -1.35 9.15
C SER A 159 -14.96 -1.86 9.76
N TRP A 160 -15.09 -3.17 10.01
CA TRP A 160 -16.31 -3.82 10.52
C TRP A 160 -16.35 -3.97 12.06
N GLY A 161 -15.60 -3.13 12.76
CA GLY A 161 -15.51 -3.15 14.22
C GLY A 161 -14.54 -4.21 14.77
N ASN A 162 -14.31 -4.15 16.08
CA ASN A 162 -13.36 -5.03 16.78
C ASN A 162 -13.88 -6.45 17.01
N GLY A 163 -15.20 -6.68 16.94
CA GLY A 163 -15.81 -8.00 17.09
C GLY A 163 -15.69 -8.90 15.87
N TRP A 164 -15.21 -8.38 14.74
CA TRP A 164 -15.01 -9.14 13.51
C TRP A 164 -13.54 -9.57 13.36
N GLY A 165 -13.31 -10.78 12.83
CA GLY A 165 -11.96 -11.32 12.66
C GLY A 165 -11.18 -11.35 13.97
N LYS A 166 -9.89 -11.03 13.89
CA LYS A 166 -9.01 -10.94 15.07
C LYS A 166 -8.91 -9.49 15.52
N GLU A 167 -9.79 -9.09 16.44
CA GLU A 167 -9.85 -7.71 16.97
C GLU A 167 -10.05 -6.64 15.88
N GLY A 168 -10.74 -6.96 14.78
CA GLY A 168 -10.92 -6.08 13.61
C GLY A 168 -9.83 -6.20 12.53
N TYR A 169 -8.88 -7.13 12.72
CA TYR A 169 -7.79 -7.39 11.78
C TYR A 169 -7.95 -8.76 11.11
N PHE A 170 -7.26 -8.93 9.98
CA PHE A 170 -7.19 -10.20 9.28
C PHE A 170 -5.83 -10.38 8.61
N LYS A 171 -5.47 -11.65 8.40
CA LYS A 171 -4.35 -12.02 7.53
C LYS A 171 -4.87 -12.46 6.17
N MET A 172 -4.27 -11.95 5.10
CA MET A 172 -4.60 -12.32 3.71
C MET A 172 -3.40 -13.00 3.07
N ILE A 173 -3.59 -14.08 2.29
CA ILE A 173 -2.48 -14.71 1.56
C ILE A 173 -1.75 -13.68 0.67
N ARG A 174 -0.42 -13.72 0.67
CA ARG A 174 0.46 -12.79 -0.06
C ARG A 174 1.20 -13.49 -1.21
N GLY A 175 1.48 -12.73 -2.27
CA GLY A 175 2.30 -13.10 -3.43
C GLY A 175 1.52 -13.66 -4.62
N VAL A 176 0.21 -13.83 -4.45
CA VAL A 176 -0.69 -14.47 -5.44
C VAL A 176 -1.81 -13.53 -5.90
N ASN A 177 -1.76 -12.25 -5.53
CA ASN A 177 -2.80 -11.26 -5.81
C ASN A 177 -4.23 -11.77 -5.49
N HIS A 178 -4.39 -12.46 -4.35
CA HIS A 178 -5.70 -13.00 -3.98
C HIS A 178 -6.69 -11.87 -3.77
N VAL A 179 -7.91 -12.02 -4.31
CA VAL A 179 -8.97 -11.00 -4.27
C VAL A 179 -8.53 -9.60 -4.70
N ALA A 180 -7.55 -9.50 -5.61
CA ALA A 180 -6.96 -8.25 -6.13
C ALA A 180 -6.19 -7.37 -5.12
N ILE A 181 -5.84 -7.90 -3.94
CA ILE A 181 -5.21 -7.11 -2.86
C ILE A 181 -3.88 -6.44 -3.27
N GLU A 182 -3.17 -6.99 -4.25
CA GLU A 182 -1.85 -6.52 -4.69
C GLU A 182 -1.91 -5.57 -5.90
N ASN A 183 -3.12 -5.18 -6.36
CA ASN A 183 -3.29 -4.41 -7.58
C ASN A 183 -3.62 -2.92 -7.31
N HIS A 184 -4.54 -2.58 -6.40
CA HIS A 184 -4.98 -1.17 -6.25
C HIS A 184 -4.57 -0.56 -4.90
N ALA A 185 -3.28 -0.67 -4.57
CA ALA A 185 -2.74 -0.03 -3.38
C ALA A 185 -2.50 1.47 -3.62
N ILE A 186 -2.86 2.30 -2.64
CA ILE A 186 -2.73 3.76 -2.68
C ILE A 186 -1.98 4.20 -1.43
N TYR A 187 -0.98 5.08 -1.61
CA TYR A 187 -0.31 5.76 -0.53
C TYR A 187 -0.84 7.18 -0.36
N ILE A 188 -0.65 7.72 0.84
CA ILE A 188 -0.91 9.12 1.16
C ILE A 188 0.30 9.64 1.94
N ASP A 189 0.82 10.80 1.57
CA ASP A 189 1.86 11.52 2.29
C ASP A 189 1.24 12.69 3.05
N PRO A 190 1.07 12.59 4.38
CA PRO A 190 0.51 13.68 5.17
C PRO A 190 1.45 14.90 5.17
N ASP A 191 0.88 16.09 5.07
CA ASP A 191 1.63 17.34 5.06
C ASP A 191 1.90 17.82 6.49
N PHE A 192 3.16 17.75 6.92
CA PHE A 192 3.61 18.26 8.22
C PHE A 192 4.20 19.69 8.14
N THR A 193 4.11 20.35 6.98
CA THR A 193 4.64 21.71 6.78
C THR A 193 3.59 22.80 6.99
N ARG A 194 2.30 22.43 7.04
CA ARG A 194 1.15 23.32 7.31
C ARG A 194 0.03 22.62 8.09
N GLY A 195 -0.95 23.42 8.52
CA GLY A 195 -2.18 22.97 9.19
C GLY A 195 -1.95 22.15 10.46
N ALA A 196 -2.86 21.20 10.72
CA ALA A 196 -2.84 20.35 11.91
C ALA A 196 -1.58 19.46 12.01
N GLY A 197 -1.03 19.03 10.88
CA GLY A 197 0.21 18.24 10.83
C GLY A 197 1.39 19.02 11.39
N LYS A 198 1.57 20.27 10.95
CA LYS A 198 2.61 21.17 11.51
C LYS A 198 2.47 21.35 13.01
N VAL A 199 1.25 21.63 13.49
CA VAL A 199 0.96 21.81 14.92
C VAL A 199 1.34 20.56 15.73
N LEU A 200 1.01 19.36 15.23
CA LEU A 200 1.40 18.11 15.88
C LEU A 200 2.93 17.95 15.94
N LEU A 201 3.61 18.17 14.82
CA LEU A 201 5.06 18.01 14.73
C LEU A 201 5.80 18.97 15.67
N GLU A 202 5.34 20.22 15.77
CA GLU A 202 5.89 21.20 16.70
C GLU A 202 5.68 20.79 18.16
N LYS A 203 4.50 20.27 18.51
CA LYS A 203 4.25 19.71 19.85
C LYS A 203 5.19 18.54 20.16
N MET A 204 5.41 17.63 19.21
CA MET A 204 6.29 16.46 19.41
C MET A 204 7.77 16.83 19.55
N LYS A 205 8.23 17.95 18.99
CA LYS A 205 9.63 18.41 19.12
C LYS A 205 9.92 19.10 20.47
N ASN A 206 8.88 19.56 21.15
CA ASN A 206 8.99 20.30 22.42
C ASN A 206 8.87 19.40 23.66
N HIS A 207 8.84 18.09 23.47
CA HIS A 207 8.81 17.05 24.50
C HIS A 207 9.94 16.06 24.27
#